data_AF-A0A7V5HI70-F1
#
_entry.id   AF-A0A7V5HI70-F1
#
_cell.length_a   1.000
_cell.length_b   1.000
_cell.length_c   1.000
_cell.angle_alpha   90.00
_cell.angle_beta   90.00
_cell.angle_gamma   90.00
#
_symmetry.space_group_name_H-M   'P 1'
#
loop_
_entity.id
_entity.type
_entity.pdbx_description
1 polymer ?
#
loop_
_entity_poly.entity_id
_entity_poly.type
_entity_poly.pdbx_seq_one_letter_code
_entity_poly.pdbx_strand_id
1 'polypeptide(L)'
;MRIKKIELQGFKSFPERTKIQFHPGITAIIGPNGTGKSNIVDALLFVLGEKKPKALRSEKKEDIIFNGNSSRPPLNMAEVTLSLIEEETDEELKISHRFYRSGESEFRLNGKVARLKDIRDELWKKNIGEREYFIIEQGSINFFLQSKPTEKRLLIEEAAGTSFYKEKKRQAQLKLDNSEQNLARLEDIIDEVSKRVRSLQRQAQTARRYRRLREIVRQQTLQLFRQKIEQLAEKRREILHNYQSNLQQERSWTNRLKEKEKQLNHLQTKIWQIEQQIQTEQAQVRKSQTTLTRLAAEEEKERGHLEFLGEKLSSLTQARQEINQEKKLLQKQLKELKEQLHQTEE
;
A
#
# COMPACT_ATOMS: atom_id res chain seq x y z
N MET A 1 -46.25 0.63 -66.83
CA MET A 1 -45.83 -0.76 -66.53
C MET A 1 -47.01 -1.70 -66.66
N ARG A 2 -46.82 -2.87 -67.26
CA ARG A 2 -47.85 -3.90 -67.50
C ARG A 2 -47.36 -5.28 -67.07
N ILE A 3 -48.27 -6.15 -66.64
CA ILE A 3 -47.95 -7.56 -66.42
C ILE A 3 -47.74 -8.25 -67.77
N LYS A 4 -46.54 -8.80 -68.02
CA LYS A 4 -46.20 -9.54 -69.25
C LYS A 4 -46.54 -11.02 -69.12
N LYS A 5 -46.17 -11.62 -68.00
CA LYS A 5 -46.42 -13.03 -67.70
C LYS A 5 -46.30 -13.31 -66.21
N ILE A 6 -46.96 -14.38 -65.77
CA ILE A 6 -46.75 -15.01 -64.46
C ILE A 6 -46.39 -16.48 -64.67
N GLU A 7 -45.40 -16.96 -63.93
CA GLU A 7 -44.97 -18.35 -63.92
C GLU A 7 -45.19 -18.91 -62.52
N LEU A 8 -45.87 -20.05 -62.43
CA LEU A 8 -46.31 -20.70 -61.20
C LEU A 8 -45.72 -22.11 -61.16
N GLN A 9 -45.13 -22.52 -60.04
CA GLN A 9 -44.64 -23.89 -59.86
C GLN A 9 -44.86 -24.31 -58.41
N GLY A 10 -45.50 -25.45 -58.19
CA GLY A 10 -45.82 -25.95 -56.86
C GLY A 10 -46.70 -25.03 -56.01
N PHE A 11 -47.39 -24.07 -56.64
CA PHE A 11 -48.21 -23.07 -55.96
C PHE A 11 -49.68 -23.49 -55.97
N LYS A 12 -50.25 -23.77 -54.80
CA LYS A 12 -51.66 -24.15 -54.60
C LYS A 12 -52.16 -25.21 -55.56
N SER A 13 -52.94 -24.84 -56.59
CA SER A 13 -53.53 -25.73 -57.59
C SER A 13 -52.61 -26.01 -58.80
N PHE A 14 -51.40 -25.44 -58.82
CA PHE A 14 -50.44 -25.51 -59.93
C PHE A 14 -49.22 -26.36 -59.54
N PRO A 15 -49.31 -27.71 -59.62
CA PRO A 15 -48.19 -28.60 -59.29
C PRO A 15 -47.04 -28.48 -60.28
N GLU A 16 -47.34 -28.34 -61.57
CA GLU A 16 -46.36 -28.19 -62.63
C GLU A 16 -46.11 -26.72 -62.97
N ARG A 17 -44.96 -26.48 -63.60
CA ARG A 17 -44.60 -25.15 -64.08
C ARG A 17 -45.60 -24.68 -65.13
N THR A 18 -46.46 -23.75 -64.72
CA THR A 18 -47.52 -23.17 -65.55
C THR A 18 -47.14 -21.74 -65.88
N LYS A 19 -47.13 -21.40 -67.17
CA LYS A 19 -46.84 -20.05 -67.66
C LYS A 19 -48.11 -19.42 -68.23
N ILE A 20 -48.53 -18.31 -67.64
CA ILE A 20 -49.68 -17.54 -68.09
C ILE A 20 -49.14 -16.24 -68.69
N GLN A 21 -49.40 -16.01 -69.98
CA GLN A 21 -49.02 -14.78 -70.67
C GLN A 21 -50.19 -13.81 -70.67
N PHE A 22 -49.91 -12.54 -70.41
CA PHE A 22 -50.92 -11.48 -70.44
C PHE A 22 -50.68 -10.60 -71.67
N HIS A 23 -51.74 -10.38 -72.43
CA HIS A 23 -51.73 -9.52 -73.59
C HIS A 23 -52.13 -8.09 -73.19
N PRO A 24 -51.75 -7.06 -73.97
CA PRO A 24 -52.28 -5.71 -73.80
C PRO A 24 -53.81 -5.68 -73.83
N GLY A 25 -54.42 -4.79 -73.06
CA GLY A 25 -55.88 -4.68 -72.95
C GLY A 25 -56.46 -5.60 -71.88
N ILE A 26 -57.60 -6.24 -72.19
CA ILE A 26 -58.37 -7.03 -71.23
C ILE A 26 -58.01 -8.52 -71.38
N THR A 27 -57.47 -9.11 -70.33
CA THR A 27 -57.28 -10.57 -70.24
C THR A 27 -58.33 -11.17 -69.32
N ALA A 28 -59.20 -12.04 -69.87
CA ALA A 28 -60.23 -12.72 -69.10
C ALA A 28 -59.78 -14.14 -68.71
N ILE A 29 -59.84 -14.46 -67.42
CA ILE A 29 -59.54 -15.80 -66.88
C ILE A 29 -60.87 -16.50 -66.57
N ILE A 30 -61.24 -17.48 -67.40
CA ILE A 30 -62.52 -18.20 -67.31
C ILE A 30 -62.31 -19.69 -67.02
N GLY A 31 -63.33 -20.33 -66.44
CA GLY A 31 -63.28 -21.74 -66.04
C GLY A 31 -64.39 -22.13 -65.06
N PRO A 32 -64.57 -23.41 -64.74
CA PRO A 32 -65.49 -23.86 -63.70
C PRO A 32 -65.05 -23.41 -62.28
N ASN A 33 -65.97 -23.48 -61.31
CA ASN A 33 -65.61 -23.28 -59.90
C ASN A 33 -64.63 -24.37 -59.43
N GLY A 34 -63.67 -24.01 -58.57
CA GLY A 34 -62.66 -24.94 -58.05
C GLY A 34 -61.45 -25.17 -58.96
N THR A 35 -61.40 -24.55 -60.15
CA THR A 35 -60.26 -24.71 -61.10
C THR A 35 -59.03 -23.86 -60.79
N GLY A 36 -58.99 -23.19 -59.64
CA GLY A 36 -57.82 -22.41 -59.21
C GLY A 36 -57.67 -21.04 -59.88
N LYS A 37 -58.69 -20.52 -60.57
CA LYS A 37 -58.69 -19.15 -61.15
C LYS A 37 -58.32 -18.08 -60.13
N SER A 38 -58.96 -18.17 -58.99
CA SER A 38 -58.71 -17.38 -57.79
C SER A 38 -57.24 -17.41 -57.36
N ASN A 39 -56.58 -18.57 -57.43
CA ASN A 39 -55.19 -18.75 -57.00
C ASN A 39 -54.18 -17.95 -57.84
N ILE A 40 -54.57 -17.48 -59.05
CA ILE A 40 -53.72 -16.60 -59.86
C ILE A 40 -53.59 -15.22 -59.20
N VAL A 41 -54.68 -14.72 -58.59
CA VAL A 41 -54.66 -13.47 -57.82
C VAL A 41 -53.82 -13.66 -56.55
N ASP A 42 -53.98 -14.79 -55.86
CA ASP A 42 -53.15 -15.10 -54.68
C ASP A 42 -51.67 -15.18 -55.04
N ALA A 43 -51.33 -15.69 -56.23
CA ALA A 43 -49.95 -15.76 -56.69
C ALA A 43 -49.35 -14.37 -56.93
N LEU A 44 -50.14 -13.42 -57.45
CA LEU A 44 -49.72 -12.03 -57.60
C LEU A 44 -49.45 -11.37 -56.25
N LEU A 45 -50.31 -11.59 -55.26
CA LEU A 45 -50.11 -11.07 -53.90
C LEU A 45 -48.90 -11.72 -53.22
N PHE A 46 -48.73 -13.03 -53.42
CA PHE A 46 -47.63 -13.79 -52.86
C PHE A 46 -46.27 -13.32 -53.41
N VAL A 47 -46.13 -13.11 -54.72
CA VAL A 47 -44.87 -12.66 -55.33
C VAL A 47 -44.54 -11.20 -54.99
N LEU A 48 -45.55 -10.37 -54.73
CA LEU A 48 -45.38 -9.01 -54.20
C LEU A 48 -45.09 -8.98 -52.68
N GLY A 49 -45.07 -10.15 -52.03
CA GLY A 49 -44.63 -10.31 -50.65
C GLY A 49 -45.70 -10.00 -49.61
N GLU A 50 -46.97 -10.33 -49.90
CA GLU A 50 -48.03 -10.38 -48.90
C GLU A 50 -47.66 -11.38 -47.80
N LYS A 51 -47.71 -10.94 -46.54
CA LYS A 51 -47.23 -11.71 -45.38
C LYS A 51 -48.35 -12.44 -44.64
N LYS A 52 -49.59 -11.99 -44.79
CA LYS A 52 -50.76 -12.53 -44.08
C LYS A 52 -51.31 -13.74 -44.83
N PRO A 53 -51.30 -14.95 -44.22
CA PRO A 53 -51.86 -16.15 -44.85
C PRO A 53 -53.33 -16.00 -45.25
N LYS A 54 -54.10 -15.27 -44.43
CA LYS A 54 -55.52 -14.98 -44.67
C LYS A 54 -55.76 -14.20 -45.97
N ALA A 55 -54.88 -13.26 -46.32
CA ALA A 55 -54.99 -12.50 -47.57
C ALA A 55 -54.77 -13.43 -48.78
N LEU A 56 -53.90 -14.42 -48.64
CA LEU A 56 -53.68 -15.46 -49.63
C LEU A 56 -54.71 -16.58 -49.56
N ARG A 57 -55.84 -16.45 -48.84
CA ARG A 57 -56.86 -17.51 -48.64
C ARG A 57 -56.25 -18.85 -48.24
N SER A 58 -55.32 -18.79 -47.31
CA SER A 58 -54.63 -19.94 -46.71
C SER A 58 -54.71 -19.84 -45.19
N GLU A 59 -54.91 -20.96 -44.50
CA GLU A 59 -54.93 -20.98 -43.03
C GLU A 59 -53.52 -20.89 -42.47
N LYS A 60 -52.59 -21.64 -43.08
CA LYS A 60 -51.16 -21.64 -42.76
C LYS A 60 -50.34 -21.19 -43.96
N LYS A 61 -49.09 -20.77 -43.74
CA LYS A 61 -48.21 -20.36 -44.85
C LYS A 61 -47.82 -21.54 -45.73
N GLU A 62 -47.71 -22.73 -45.14
CA GLU A 62 -47.39 -23.97 -45.82
C GLU A 62 -48.45 -24.38 -46.84
N ASP A 63 -49.71 -23.95 -46.65
CA ASP A 63 -50.84 -24.22 -47.56
C ASP A 63 -50.72 -23.49 -48.91
N ILE A 64 -49.75 -22.59 -49.04
CA ILE A 64 -49.38 -21.98 -50.33
C ILE A 64 -48.75 -23.04 -51.25
N ILE A 65 -48.11 -24.06 -50.68
CA ILE A 65 -47.44 -25.12 -51.42
C ILE A 65 -48.45 -26.21 -51.81
N PHE A 66 -48.35 -26.72 -53.04
CA PHE A 66 -49.18 -27.82 -53.53
C PHE A 66 -49.14 -29.02 -52.55
N ASN A 67 -50.29 -29.33 -51.98
CA ASN A 67 -50.46 -30.34 -50.92
C ASN A 67 -50.68 -31.78 -51.44
N GLY A 68 -50.59 -32.01 -52.75
CA GLY A 68 -50.86 -33.32 -53.33
C GLY A 68 -52.32 -33.51 -53.71
N ASN A 69 -52.58 -34.48 -54.58
CA ASN A 69 -53.91 -34.99 -54.89
C ASN A 69 -53.83 -36.50 -55.16
N SER A 70 -54.95 -37.15 -55.50
CA SER A 70 -55.02 -38.60 -55.75
C SER A 70 -54.05 -39.10 -56.84
N SER A 71 -53.54 -38.22 -57.70
CA SER A 71 -52.63 -38.57 -58.79
C SER A 71 -51.20 -38.10 -58.58
N ARG A 72 -50.92 -37.22 -57.61
CA ARG A 72 -49.62 -36.54 -57.46
C ARG A 72 -49.23 -36.31 -56.00
N PRO A 73 -47.99 -36.59 -55.61
CA PRO A 73 -47.52 -36.35 -54.25
C PRO A 73 -47.43 -34.83 -53.94
N PRO A 74 -47.45 -34.46 -52.64
CA PRO A 74 -47.19 -33.09 -52.21
C PRO A 74 -45.80 -32.62 -52.64
N LEU A 75 -45.68 -31.32 -52.93
CA LEU A 75 -44.40 -30.67 -53.25
C LEU A 75 -43.84 -29.98 -52.00
N ASN A 76 -42.52 -29.74 -52.00
CA ASN A 76 -41.81 -29.11 -50.88
C ASN A 76 -41.54 -27.61 -51.09
N MET A 77 -41.91 -27.06 -52.24
CA MET A 77 -41.60 -25.69 -52.63
C MET A 77 -42.68 -25.13 -53.54
N ALA A 78 -43.02 -23.85 -53.33
CA ALA A 78 -43.80 -23.04 -54.25
C ALA A 78 -42.95 -21.88 -54.77
N GLU A 79 -42.95 -21.68 -56.09
CA GLU A 79 -42.28 -20.58 -56.76
C GLU A 79 -43.29 -19.83 -57.63
N VAL A 80 -43.32 -18.51 -57.47
CA VAL A 80 -44.04 -17.60 -58.36
C VAL A 80 -43.05 -16.60 -58.92
N THR A 81 -43.06 -16.43 -60.23
CA THR A 81 -42.29 -15.40 -60.93
C THR A 81 -43.22 -14.49 -61.72
N LEU A 82 -43.16 -13.20 -61.44
CA LEU A 82 -43.89 -12.13 -62.12
C LEU A 82 -42.92 -11.36 -63.02
N SER A 83 -43.25 -11.27 -64.30
CA SER A 83 -42.58 -10.38 -65.24
C SER A 83 -43.46 -9.16 -65.50
N LEU A 84 -42.94 -7.99 -65.19
CA LEU A 84 -43.51 -6.70 -65.56
C LEU A 84 -42.71 -6.12 -66.72
N ILE A 85 -43.39 -5.46 -67.66
CA ILE A 85 -42.76 -4.76 -68.78
C ILE A 85 -43.13 -3.28 -68.72
N GLU A 86 -42.17 -2.41 -68.95
CA GLU A 86 -42.39 -0.98 -69.14
C GLU A 86 -42.67 -0.71 -70.62
N GLU A 87 -43.86 -0.19 -70.94
CA GLU A 87 -44.29 -0.03 -72.33
C GLU A 87 -43.50 1.04 -73.10
N GLU A 88 -42.86 1.98 -72.38
CA GLU A 88 -42.06 3.06 -72.98
C GLU A 88 -40.63 2.63 -73.31
N THR A 89 -40.04 1.72 -72.53
CA THR A 89 -38.61 1.36 -72.58
C THR A 89 -38.37 -0.10 -72.96
N ASP A 90 -39.42 -0.92 -73.03
CA ASP A 90 -39.36 -2.38 -73.18
C ASP A 90 -38.51 -3.10 -72.09
N GLU A 91 -38.20 -2.41 -70.99
CA GLU A 91 -37.48 -2.97 -69.86
C GLU A 91 -38.34 -4.00 -69.12
N GLU A 92 -37.79 -5.19 -68.88
CA GLU A 92 -38.46 -6.27 -68.15
C GLU A 92 -37.95 -6.36 -66.70
N LEU A 93 -38.85 -6.16 -65.75
CA LEU A 93 -38.63 -6.39 -64.31
C LEU A 93 -39.16 -7.77 -63.93
N LYS A 94 -38.28 -8.65 -63.46
CA LYS A 94 -38.63 -10.00 -62.99
C LYS A 94 -38.55 -10.07 -61.48
N ILE A 95 -39.66 -10.42 -60.84
CA ILE A 95 -39.74 -10.63 -59.40
C ILE A 95 -40.08 -12.10 -59.17
N SER A 96 -39.27 -12.80 -58.39
CA SER A 96 -39.54 -14.19 -58.01
C SER A 96 -39.61 -14.32 -56.50
N HIS A 97 -40.55 -15.11 -56.02
CA HIS A 97 -40.66 -15.49 -54.62
C HIS A 97 -40.77 -17.01 -54.52
N ARG A 98 -39.84 -17.60 -53.78
CA ARG A 98 -39.80 -19.03 -53.46
C ARG A 98 -40.10 -19.22 -51.99
N PHE A 99 -40.98 -20.17 -51.68
CA PHE A 99 -41.29 -20.55 -50.32
C PHE A 99 -41.15 -22.06 -50.17
N TYR A 100 -40.41 -22.47 -49.14
CA TYR A 100 -40.12 -23.87 -48.84
C TYR A 100 -40.96 -24.34 -47.65
N ARG A 101 -41.30 -25.63 -47.61
CA ARG A 101 -41.99 -26.23 -46.45
C ARG A 101 -41.20 -26.12 -45.15
N SER A 102 -39.89 -25.91 -45.22
CA SER A 102 -39.03 -25.60 -44.06
C SER A 102 -39.36 -24.25 -43.41
N GLY A 103 -40.15 -23.39 -44.06
CA GLY A 103 -40.47 -22.03 -43.63
C GLY A 103 -39.56 -20.97 -44.22
N GLU A 104 -38.53 -21.38 -44.97
CA GLU A 104 -37.61 -20.46 -45.65
C GLU A 104 -38.31 -19.77 -46.83
N SER A 105 -38.09 -18.46 -46.97
CA SER A 105 -38.59 -17.64 -48.07
C SER A 105 -37.44 -16.94 -48.77
N GLU A 106 -37.34 -17.08 -50.09
CA GLU A 106 -36.31 -16.44 -50.90
C GLU A 106 -36.95 -15.52 -51.93
N PHE A 107 -36.52 -14.25 -51.92
CA PHE A 107 -36.95 -13.24 -52.87
C PHE A 107 -35.84 -12.96 -53.87
N ARG A 108 -36.21 -12.81 -55.16
CA ARG A 108 -35.27 -12.47 -56.22
C ARG A 108 -35.79 -11.34 -57.09
N LEU A 109 -34.90 -10.44 -57.45
CA LEU A 109 -35.12 -9.34 -58.38
C LEU A 109 -34.18 -9.50 -59.57
N ASN A 110 -34.72 -9.64 -60.77
CA ASN A 110 -33.97 -9.91 -62.00
C ASN A 110 -33.00 -11.09 -61.87
N GLY A 111 -33.42 -12.14 -61.13
CA GLY A 111 -32.65 -13.35 -60.89
C GLY A 111 -31.62 -13.27 -59.76
N LYS A 112 -31.36 -12.09 -59.18
CA LYS A 112 -30.47 -11.90 -58.02
C LYS A 112 -31.26 -11.97 -56.72
N VAL A 113 -30.68 -12.58 -55.69
CA VAL A 113 -31.27 -12.60 -54.33
C VAL A 113 -31.37 -11.17 -53.81
N ALA A 114 -32.57 -10.78 -53.36
CA ALA A 114 -32.87 -9.45 -52.88
C ALA A 114 -33.75 -9.53 -51.63
N ARG A 115 -33.74 -8.49 -50.79
CA ARG A 115 -34.68 -8.43 -49.66
C ARG A 115 -36.02 -7.93 -50.18
N LEU A 116 -37.10 -8.32 -49.49
CA LEU A 116 -38.44 -7.81 -49.78
C LEU A 116 -38.49 -6.27 -49.78
N LYS A 117 -37.70 -5.62 -48.92
CA LYS A 117 -37.57 -4.15 -48.91
C LYS A 117 -37.03 -3.61 -50.24
N ASP A 118 -36.00 -4.25 -50.79
CA ASP A 118 -35.36 -3.79 -52.03
C ASP A 118 -36.31 -3.96 -53.23
N ILE A 119 -37.11 -5.04 -53.25
CA ILE A 119 -38.18 -5.25 -54.25
C ILE A 119 -39.27 -4.17 -54.14
N ARG A 120 -39.71 -3.86 -52.93
CA ARG A 120 -40.72 -2.81 -52.67
C ARG A 120 -40.22 -1.43 -53.06
N ASP A 121 -38.98 -1.10 -52.72
CA ASP A 121 -38.34 0.15 -53.12
C ASP A 121 -38.27 0.27 -54.65
N GLU A 122 -38.02 -0.82 -55.38
CA GLU A 122 -37.99 -0.82 -56.85
C GLU A 122 -39.40 -0.69 -57.46
N LEU A 123 -40.39 -1.41 -56.93
CA LEU A 123 -41.79 -1.26 -57.34
C LEU A 123 -42.30 0.16 -57.12
N TRP A 124 -41.93 0.79 -55.99
CA TRP A 124 -42.28 2.18 -55.71
C TRP A 124 -41.67 3.17 -56.69
N LYS A 125 -40.42 3.00 -57.14
CA LYS A 125 -39.83 3.85 -58.18
C LYS A 125 -40.64 3.82 -59.48
N LYS A 126 -41.30 2.70 -59.75
CA LYS A 126 -42.17 2.48 -60.91
C LYS A 126 -43.65 2.77 -60.62
N ASN A 127 -43.96 3.47 -59.52
CA ASN A 127 -45.30 3.82 -59.05
C ASN A 127 -46.23 2.63 -58.75
N ILE A 128 -45.66 1.45 -58.50
CA ILE A 128 -46.41 0.27 -58.06
C ILE A 128 -46.37 0.26 -56.52
N GLY A 129 -47.49 0.65 -55.90
CA GLY A 129 -47.70 0.77 -54.46
C GLY A 129 -47.58 -0.54 -53.66
N GLU A 130 -47.55 -0.40 -52.34
CA GLU A 130 -47.37 -1.51 -51.39
C GLU A 130 -48.70 -2.21 -51.05
N ARG A 131 -49.86 -1.58 -51.31
CA ARG A 131 -51.19 -2.14 -51.06
C ARG A 131 -52.08 -2.06 -52.30
N GLU A 132 -52.61 -3.23 -52.66
CA GLU A 132 -53.91 -3.64 -53.24
C GLU A 132 -54.73 -2.72 -54.17
N TYR A 133 -54.43 -1.44 -54.42
CA TYR A 133 -55.27 -0.64 -55.32
C TYR A 133 -55.25 -1.15 -56.77
N PHE A 134 -54.19 -1.87 -57.15
CA PHE A 134 -54.09 -2.57 -58.43
C PHE A 134 -54.66 -3.99 -58.43
N ILE A 135 -54.88 -4.58 -57.25
CA ILE A 135 -55.38 -5.94 -57.08
C ILE A 135 -56.68 -5.87 -56.28
N ILE A 136 -57.80 -5.79 -57.00
CA ILE A 136 -59.11 -5.76 -56.39
C ILE A 136 -59.56 -7.21 -56.17
N GLU A 137 -59.47 -7.65 -54.91
CA GLU A 137 -59.97 -8.96 -54.50
C GLU A 137 -61.48 -8.97 -54.32
N GLN A 138 -62.02 -10.18 -54.20
CA GLN A 138 -63.40 -10.36 -53.79
C GLN A 138 -63.60 -9.80 -52.38
N GLY A 139 -64.48 -8.80 -52.25
CA GLY A 139 -64.77 -8.14 -50.98
C GLY A 139 -64.04 -6.81 -50.77
N SER A 140 -63.03 -6.47 -51.59
CA SER A 140 -62.31 -5.19 -51.47
C SER A 140 -63.22 -3.97 -51.64
N ILE A 141 -64.26 -4.07 -52.47
CA ILE A 141 -65.27 -3.00 -52.67
C ILE A 141 -66.07 -2.76 -51.38
N ASN A 142 -66.54 -3.84 -50.73
CA ASN A 142 -67.28 -3.73 -49.48
C ASN A 142 -66.39 -3.19 -48.35
N PHE A 143 -65.13 -3.63 -48.30
CA PHE A 143 -64.13 -3.08 -47.39
C PHE A 143 -64.00 -1.58 -47.58
N PHE A 144 -63.75 -1.11 -48.81
CA PHE A 144 -63.64 0.32 -49.10
C PHE A 144 -64.87 1.12 -48.67
N LEU A 145 -66.08 0.62 -48.91
CA LEU A 145 -67.31 1.31 -48.52
C LEU A 145 -67.45 1.43 -47.00
N GLN A 146 -67.16 0.36 -46.27
CA GLN A 146 -67.30 0.27 -44.80
C GLN A 146 -66.11 0.86 -44.02
N SER A 147 -64.97 1.07 -44.67
CA SER A 147 -63.76 1.61 -44.05
C SER A 147 -63.97 3.00 -43.43
N LYS A 148 -63.25 3.24 -42.32
CA LYS A 148 -63.23 4.54 -41.65
C LYS A 148 -62.59 5.60 -42.55
N PRO A 149 -62.92 6.91 -42.37
CA PRO A 149 -62.30 7.98 -43.14
C PRO A 149 -60.77 7.99 -43.10
N THR A 150 -60.15 7.57 -41.99
CA THR A 150 -58.69 7.44 -41.84
C THR A 150 -58.09 6.36 -42.74
N GLU A 151 -58.79 5.23 -42.88
CA GLU A 151 -58.38 4.12 -43.75
C GLU A 151 -58.57 4.48 -45.23
N LYS A 152 -59.69 5.13 -45.56
CA LYS A 152 -59.94 5.68 -46.91
C LYS A 152 -58.88 6.70 -47.31
N ARG A 153 -58.50 7.59 -46.39
CA ARG A 153 -57.44 8.58 -46.61
C ARG A 153 -56.12 7.90 -46.98
N LEU A 154 -55.75 6.80 -46.33
CA LEU A 154 -54.52 6.08 -46.65
C LEU A 154 -54.54 5.56 -48.10
N LEU A 155 -55.67 5.00 -48.53
CA LEU A 155 -55.85 4.51 -49.91
C LEU A 155 -55.77 5.65 -50.94
N ILE A 156 -56.35 6.81 -50.62
CA ILE A 156 -56.29 8.01 -51.48
C ILE A 156 -54.86 8.56 -51.54
N GLU A 157 -54.14 8.62 -50.41
CA GLU A 157 -52.77 9.12 -50.34
C GLU A 157 -51.78 8.22 -51.09
N GLU A 158 -52.05 6.93 -51.14
CA GLU A 158 -51.33 5.93 -51.92
C GLU A 158 -51.62 6.08 -53.42
N ALA A 159 -52.90 6.22 -53.81
CA ALA A 159 -53.28 6.51 -55.19
C ALA A 159 -52.70 7.84 -55.69
N ALA A 160 -52.56 8.83 -54.82
CA ALA A 160 -51.91 10.10 -55.11
C ALA A 160 -50.37 10.04 -55.12
N GLY A 161 -49.76 8.89 -54.81
CA GLY A 161 -48.30 8.71 -54.79
C GLY A 161 -47.57 9.43 -53.63
N THR A 162 -48.29 10.06 -52.70
CA THR A 162 -47.68 10.86 -51.61
C THR A 162 -47.18 10.01 -50.44
N SER A 163 -47.64 8.76 -50.34
CA SER A 163 -47.33 7.84 -49.24
C SER A 163 -45.82 7.59 -49.09
N PHE A 164 -45.10 7.43 -50.21
CA PHE A 164 -43.65 7.19 -50.21
C PHE A 164 -42.86 8.32 -49.52
N TYR A 165 -43.14 9.56 -49.88
CA TYR A 165 -42.44 10.73 -49.34
C TYR A 165 -42.74 10.91 -47.85
N LYS A 166 -43.98 10.62 -47.42
CA LYS A 166 -44.37 10.67 -46.01
C LYS A 166 -43.65 9.61 -45.18
N GLU A 167 -43.58 8.37 -45.67
CA GLU A 167 -42.87 7.31 -44.95
C GLU A 167 -41.36 7.58 -44.90
N LYS A 168 -40.75 8.07 -45.99
CA LYS A 168 -39.34 8.50 -45.95
C LYS A 168 -39.10 9.65 -44.98
N LYS A 169 -39.98 10.64 -44.94
CA LYS A 169 -39.91 11.75 -43.97
C LYS A 169 -39.97 11.20 -42.54
N ARG A 170 -40.92 10.30 -42.26
CA ARG A 170 -41.07 9.67 -40.94
C ARG A 170 -39.81 8.90 -40.52
N GLN A 171 -39.23 8.12 -41.43
CA GLN A 171 -37.98 7.39 -41.16
C GLN A 171 -36.79 8.32 -40.94
N ALA A 172 -36.69 9.41 -41.71
CA ALA A 172 -35.64 10.40 -41.52
C ALA A 172 -35.78 11.12 -40.17
N GLN A 173 -37.01 11.48 -39.78
CA GLN A 173 -37.28 12.10 -38.49
C GLN A 173 -36.87 11.19 -37.33
N LEU A 174 -37.27 9.92 -37.36
CA LEU A 174 -36.88 8.94 -36.32
C LEU A 174 -35.36 8.78 -36.21
N LYS A 175 -34.63 8.86 -37.33
CA LYS A 175 -33.16 8.82 -37.30
C LYS A 175 -32.58 10.08 -36.67
N LEU A 176 -33.13 11.25 -36.99
CA LEU A 176 -32.72 12.52 -36.40
C LEU A 176 -32.92 12.51 -34.88
N ASP A 177 -34.13 12.15 -34.43
CA ASP A 177 -34.46 12.11 -32.99
C ASP A 177 -33.50 11.18 -32.22
N ASN A 178 -33.17 10.01 -32.79
CA ASN A 178 -32.20 9.09 -32.20
C ASN A 178 -30.78 9.67 -32.17
N SER A 179 -30.37 10.40 -33.21
CA SER A 179 -29.07 11.07 -33.26
C SER A 179 -28.97 12.19 -32.23
N GLU A 180 -30.02 12.97 -32.03
CA GLU A 180 -30.09 14.03 -31.01
C GLU A 180 -29.97 13.45 -29.59
N GLN A 181 -30.67 12.35 -29.30
CA GLN A 181 -30.55 11.64 -28.02
C GLN A 181 -29.12 11.13 -27.77
N ASN A 182 -28.48 10.60 -28.81
CA ASN A 182 -27.09 10.14 -28.71
C ASN A 182 -26.12 11.30 -28.44
N LEU A 183 -26.35 12.47 -29.06
CA LEU A 183 -25.54 13.66 -28.84
C LEU A 183 -25.66 14.15 -27.40
N ALA A 184 -26.88 14.28 -26.87
CA ALA A 184 -27.11 14.69 -25.48
C ALA A 184 -26.38 13.76 -24.49
N ARG A 185 -26.43 12.45 -24.73
CA ARG A 185 -25.69 11.48 -23.90
C ARG A 185 -24.17 11.65 -23.99
N LEU A 186 -23.63 12.01 -25.16
CA LEU A 186 -22.20 12.26 -25.32
C LEU A 186 -21.78 13.52 -24.56
N GLU A 187 -22.61 14.57 -24.58
CA GLU A 187 -22.36 15.80 -23.83
C GLU A 187 -22.27 15.52 -22.32
N ASP A 188 -23.19 14.72 -21.78
CA ASP A 188 -23.16 14.30 -20.37
C ASP A 188 -21.86 13.56 -20.01
N ILE A 189 -21.41 12.65 -20.88
CA ILE A 189 -20.15 11.90 -20.69
C ILE A 189 -18.96 12.83 -20.72
N ILE A 190 -18.92 13.79 -21.66
CA ILE A 190 -17.84 14.77 -21.77
C ILE A 190 -17.76 15.61 -20.49
N ASP A 191 -18.90 16.03 -19.94
CA ASP A 191 -18.96 16.80 -18.70
C ASP A 191 -18.46 16.00 -17.50
N GLU A 192 -18.86 14.73 -17.39
CA GLU A 192 -18.39 13.84 -16.34
C GLU A 192 -16.88 13.61 -16.42
N VAL A 193 -16.37 13.27 -17.61
CA VAL A 193 -14.94 13.05 -17.84
C VAL A 193 -14.15 14.32 -17.54
N SER A 194 -14.64 15.49 -17.96
CA SER A 194 -14.00 16.78 -17.69
C SER A 194 -13.91 17.07 -16.18
N LYS A 195 -14.94 16.73 -15.40
CA LYS A 195 -14.90 16.82 -13.92
C LYS A 195 -13.83 15.89 -13.34
N ARG A 196 -13.73 14.64 -13.82
CA ARG A 196 -12.69 13.68 -13.38
C ARG A 196 -11.28 14.17 -13.70
N VAL A 197 -11.06 14.68 -14.91
CA VAL A 197 -9.76 15.24 -15.34
C VAL A 197 -9.32 16.39 -14.43
N ARG A 198 -10.22 17.34 -14.12
CA ARG A 198 -9.92 18.44 -13.20
C ARG A 198 -9.55 17.96 -11.79
N SER A 199 -10.24 16.94 -11.28
CA SER A 199 -9.91 16.33 -9.98
C SER A 199 -8.52 15.67 -9.99
N LEU A 200 -8.23 14.85 -11.00
CA LEU A 200 -6.94 14.18 -11.16
C LEU A 200 -5.79 15.19 -11.33
N GLN A 201 -6.01 16.28 -12.04
CA GLN A 201 -5.01 17.35 -12.19
C GLN A 201 -4.65 17.98 -10.84
N ARG A 202 -5.64 18.24 -9.98
CA ARG A 202 -5.40 18.74 -8.60
C ARG A 202 -4.62 17.73 -7.78
N GLN A 203 -4.99 16.45 -7.83
CA GLN A 203 -4.28 15.38 -7.13
C GLN A 203 -2.82 15.26 -7.59
N ALA A 204 -2.57 15.31 -8.90
CA ALA A 204 -1.23 15.28 -9.47
C ALA A 204 -0.39 16.49 -9.02
N GLN A 205 -0.98 17.68 -8.98
CA GLN A 205 -0.30 18.88 -8.49
C GLN A 205 0.08 18.76 -7.01
N THR A 206 -0.84 18.29 -6.16
CA THR A 206 -0.57 18.03 -4.73
C THR A 206 0.53 16.98 -4.55
N ALA A 207 0.50 15.88 -5.31
CA ALA A 207 1.52 14.84 -5.26
C ALA A 207 2.91 15.37 -5.69
N ARG A 208 2.97 16.20 -6.74
CA ARG A 208 4.21 16.87 -7.15
C ARG A 208 4.74 17.81 -6.06
N ARG A 209 3.86 18.60 -5.43
CA ARG A 209 4.24 19.49 -4.31
C ARG A 209 4.77 18.69 -3.12
N TYR A 210 4.09 17.60 -2.75
CA TYR A 210 4.54 16.70 -1.69
C TYR A 210 5.92 16.13 -1.96
N ARG A 211 6.18 15.61 -3.18
CA ARG A 211 7.50 15.09 -3.56
C ARG A 211 8.59 16.16 -3.43
N ARG A 212 8.33 17.39 -3.90
CA ARG A 212 9.27 18.51 -3.76
C ARG A 212 9.56 18.83 -2.29
N LEU A 213 8.51 18.96 -1.46
CA LEU A 213 8.67 19.25 -0.03
C LEU A 213 9.40 18.13 0.71
N ARG A 214 9.09 16.87 0.40
CA ARG A 214 9.76 15.70 0.98
C ARG A 214 11.26 15.71 0.69
N GLU A 215 11.65 16.09 -0.53
CA GLU A 215 13.06 16.20 -0.88
C GLU A 215 13.76 17.34 -0.13
N ILE A 216 13.11 18.49 0.03
CA ILE A 216 13.62 19.60 0.84
C ILE A 216 13.81 19.16 2.30
N VAL A 217 12.80 18.50 2.89
CA VAL A 217 12.90 17.98 4.27
C VAL A 217 14.04 16.98 4.38
N ARG A 218 14.22 16.09 3.40
CA ARG A 218 15.32 15.12 3.37
C ARG A 218 16.67 15.83 3.38
N GLN A 219 16.86 16.84 2.53
CA GLN A 219 18.10 17.62 2.45
C GLN A 219 18.38 18.39 3.75
N GLN A 220 17.38 19.07 4.31
CA GLN A 220 17.52 19.80 5.57
C GLN A 220 17.83 18.86 6.75
N THR A 221 17.18 17.70 6.79
CA THR A 221 17.44 16.66 7.81
C THR A 221 18.88 16.16 7.73
N LEU A 222 19.40 15.92 6.53
CA LEU A 222 20.80 15.52 6.33
C LEU A 222 21.78 16.62 6.79
N GLN A 223 21.49 17.89 6.49
CA GLN A 223 22.30 19.02 6.96
C GLN A 223 22.30 19.13 8.50
N LEU A 224 21.13 18.97 9.13
CA LEU A 224 20.99 18.99 10.58
C LEU A 224 21.80 17.85 11.22
N PHE A 225 21.69 16.63 10.69
CA PHE A 225 22.46 15.49 11.21
C PHE A 225 23.96 15.71 11.05
N ARG A 226 24.42 16.27 9.93
CA ARG A 226 25.83 16.62 9.74
C ARG A 226 26.32 17.59 10.82
N GLN A 227 25.60 18.69 11.05
CA GLN A 227 25.95 19.64 12.12
C GLN A 227 25.97 18.98 13.50
N LYS A 228 25.01 18.10 13.78
CA LYS A 228 24.94 17.40 15.07
C LYS A 228 26.10 16.42 15.27
N ILE A 229 26.52 15.73 14.19
CA ILE A 229 27.71 14.87 14.20
C ILE A 229 28.97 15.72 14.48
N GLU A 230 29.12 16.86 13.80
CA GLU A 230 30.26 17.77 14.00
C GLU A 230 30.30 18.29 15.45
N GLN A 231 29.16 18.72 16.01
CA GLN A 231 29.07 19.14 17.41
C GLN A 231 29.41 18.03 18.41
N LEU A 232 28.95 16.80 18.17
CA LEU A 232 29.27 15.65 19.02
C LEU A 232 30.75 15.27 18.91
N ALA A 233 31.34 15.37 17.72
CA ALA A 233 32.76 15.14 17.52
C ALA A 233 33.60 16.19 18.27
N GLU A 234 33.18 17.46 18.27
CA GLU A 234 33.84 18.52 19.03
C GLU A 234 33.78 18.25 20.53
N LYS A 235 32.58 18.00 21.08
CA LYS A 235 32.41 17.66 22.50
C LYS A 235 33.23 16.43 22.89
N ARG A 236 33.29 15.42 22.02
CA ARG A 236 34.11 14.23 22.26
C ARG A 236 35.59 14.58 22.32
N ARG A 237 36.09 15.46 21.43
CA ARG A 237 37.49 15.92 21.47
C ARG A 237 37.80 16.65 22.76
N GLU A 238 36.92 17.56 23.18
CA GLU A 238 37.06 18.30 24.43
C GLU A 238 37.09 17.37 25.66
N ILE A 239 36.15 16.43 25.76
CA ILE A 239 36.12 15.45 26.85
C ILE A 239 37.38 14.58 26.86
N LEU A 240 37.83 14.11 25.70
CA LEU A 240 39.06 13.31 25.60
C LEU A 240 40.29 14.11 26.03
N HIS A 241 40.37 15.39 25.66
CA HIS A 241 41.45 16.27 26.07
C HIS A 241 41.45 16.47 27.60
N ASN A 242 40.28 16.77 28.19
CA ASN A 242 40.13 16.92 29.64
C ASN A 242 40.47 15.63 30.38
N TYR A 243 40.04 14.48 29.86
CA TYR A 243 40.37 13.18 30.42
C TYR A 243 41.88 12.91 30.40
N GLN A 244 42.56 13.19 29.29
CA GLN A 244 44.02 13.03 29.19
C GLN A 244 44.76 13.96 30.16
N SER A 245 44.33 15.21 30.28
CA SER A 245 44.89 16.17 31.25
C SER A 245 44.72 15.67 32.69
N ASN A 246 43.52 15.24 33.07
CA ASN A 246 43.25 14.71 34.40
C ASN A 246 44.06 13.44 34.69
N LEU A 247 44.21 12.54 33.71
CA LEU A 247 45.03 11.35 33.85
C LEU A 247 46.52 11.69 34.07
N GLN A 248 47.04 12.72 33.40
CA GLN A 248 48.40 13.22 33.64
C GLN A 248 48.53 13.81 35.05
N GLN A 249 47.55 14.57 35.50
CA GLN A 249 47.53 15.10 36.87
C GLN A 249 47.49 13.99 37.91
N GLU A 250 46.62 12.99 37.75
CA GLU A 250 46.55 11.81 38.63
C GLU A 250 47.89 11.07 38.70
N ARG A 251 48.55 10.85 37.56
CA ARG A 251 49.90 10.26 37.52
C ARG A 251 50.91 11.10 38.30
N SER A 252 50.85 12.43 38.15
CA SER A 252 51.74 13.34 38.89
C SER A 252 51.49 13.29 40.41
N TRP A 253 50.23 13.22 40.84
CA TRP A 253 49.87 13.08 42.25
C TRP A 253 50.28 11.74 42.82
N THR A 254 50.07 10.66 42.06
CA THR A 254 50.52 9.31 42.43
C THR A 254 52.03 9.26 42.62
N ASN A 255 52.80 9.91 41.75
CA ASN A 255 54.25 9.99 41.88
C ASN A 255 54.67 10.82 43.12
N ARG A 256 54.01 11.96 43.37
CA ARG A 256 54.25 12.77 44.57
C ARG A 256 53.93 12.01 45.85
N LEU A 257 52.84 11.24 45.85
CA LEU A 257 52.45 10.39 46.98
C LEU A 257 53.52 9.33 47.26
N LYS A 258 53.96 8.59 46.24
CA LYS A 258 55.05 7.62 46.37
C LYS A 258 56.33 8.23 46.93
N GLU A 259 56.67 9.45 46.51
CA GLU A 259 57.84 10.16 47.04
C GLU A 259 57.65 10.54 48.51
N LYS A 260 56.46 11.01 48.88
CA LYS A 260 56.13 11.31 50.29
C LYS A 260 56.10 10.07 51.16
N GLU A 261 55.60 8.94 50.67
CA GLU A 261 55.63 7.64 51.36
C GLU A 261 57.08 7.18 51.59
N LYS A 262 57.96 7.32 50.59
CA LYS A 262 59.39 7.04 50.76
C LYS A 262 60.03 7.93 51.83
N GLN A 263 59.73 9.23 51.80
CA GLN A 263 60.22 10.17 52.82
C GLN A 263 59.73 9.81 54.22
N LEU A 264 58.45 9.44 54.35
CA LEU A 264 57.85 9.00 55.61
C LEU A 264 58.54 7.74 56.13
N ASN A 265 58.71 6.71 55.28
CA ASN A 265 59.41 5.48 55.65
C ASN A 265 60.85 5.75 56.10
N HIS A 266 61.56 6.66 55.43
CA HIS A 266 62.91 7.07 55.81
C HIS A 266 62.95 7.81 57.16
N LEU A 267 61.94 8.64 57.45
CA LEU A 267 61.84 9.29 58.76
C LEU A 267 61.47 8.28 59.86
N GLN A 268 60.60 7.31 59.58
CA GLN A 268 60.25 6.24 60.51
C GLN A 268 61.46 5.38 60.86
N THR A 269 62.30 5.01 59.88
CA THR A 269 63.54 4.27 60.17
C THR A 269 64.52 5.10 60.99
N LYS A 270 64.63 6.40 60.74
CA LYS A 270 65.43 7.32 61.58
C LYS A 270 64.89 7.42 63.01
N ILE A 271 63.58 7.56 63.18
CA ILE A 271 62.95 7.58 64.51
C ILE A 271 63.28 6.28 65.25
N TRP A 272 63.11 5.13 64.60
CA TRP A 272 63.43 3.84 65.18
C TRP A 272 64.93 3.71 65.57
N GLN A 273 65.84 4.21 64.74
CA GLN A 273 67.27 4.25 65.05
C GLN A 273 67.57 5.14 66.28
N ILE A 274 66.94 6.31 66.37
CA ILE A 274 67.09 7.22 67.51
C ILE A 274 66.49 6.58 68.77
N GLU A 275 65.34 5.93 68.68
CA GLU A 275 64.75 5.20 69.80
C GLU A 275 65.67 4.08 70.30
N GLN A 276 66.31 3.33 69.39
CA GLN A 276 67.33 2.36 69.77
C GLN A 276 68.53 3.01 70.45
N GLN A 277 69.03 4.14 69.93
CA GLN A 277 70.13 4.88 70.55
C GLN A 277 69.76 5.33 71.97
N ILE A 278 68.57 5.91 72.15
CA ILE A 278 68.06 6.32 73.46
C ILE A 278 67.99 5.11 74.41
N GLN A 279 67.50 3.95 73.97
CA GLN A 279 67.49 2.75 74.81
C GLN A 279 68.91 2.31 75.21
N THR A 280 69.88 2.37 74.29
CA THR A 280 71.27 2.03 74.61
C THR A 280 71.91 3.02 75.58
N GLU A 281 71.69 4.32 75.40
CA GLU A 281 72.17 5.36 76.30
C GLU A 281 71.49 5.25 77.67
N GLN A 282 70.18 5.04 77.74
CA GLN A 282 69.48 4.79 79.00
C GLN A 282 70.02 3.55 79.72
N ALA A 283 70.35 2.48 79.00
CA ALA A 283 70.99 1.30 79.58
C ALA A 283 72.40 1.61 80.11
N GLN A 284 73.18 2.45 79.42
CA GLN A 284 74.48 2.93 79.90
C GLN A 284 74.32 3.81 81.14
N VAL A 285 73.38 4.77 81.14
CA VAL A 285 73.08 5.62 82.29
C VAL A 285 72.68 4.76 83.49
N ARG A 286 71.81 3.76 83.31
CA ARG A 286 71.45 2.81 84.39
C ARG A 286 72.66 2.07 84.92
N LYS A 287 73.57 1.60 84.05
CA LYS A 287 74.85 0.97 84.48
C LYS A 287 75.70 1.96 85.29
N SER A 288 75.90 3.18 84.78
CA SER A 288 76.64 4.23 85.47
C SER A 288 76.01 4.60 86.83
N GLN A 289 74.68 4.65 86.90
CA GLN A 289 73.94 4.87 88.13
C GLN A 289 74.20 3.74 89.14
N THR A 290 74.13 2.48 88.69
CA THR A 290 74.43 1.33 89.56
C THR A 290 75.88 1.32 90.05
N THR A 291 76.84 1.72 89.21
CA THR A 291 78.24 1.87 89.64
C THR A 291 78.43 3.02 90.60
N LEU A 292 77.74 4.14 90.40
CA LEU A 292 77.75 5.28 91.33
C LEU A 292 77.17 4.90 92.68
N THR A 293 76.02 4.21 92.72
CA THR A 293 75.45 3.72 93.99
C THR A 293 76.36 2.71 94.67
N ARG A 294 77.09 1.88 93.92
CA ARG A 294 78.08 0.95 94.48
C ARG A 294 79.27 1.70 95.07
N LEU A 295 79.82 2.67 94.36
CA LEU A 295 80.94 3.50 94.83
C LEU A 295 80.54 4.36 96.04
N ALA A 296 79.32 4.92 96.04
CA ALA A 296 78.80 5.66 97.18
C ALA A 296 78.61 4.75 98.42
N ALA A 297 78.20 3.50 98.22
CA ALA A 297 78.14 2.51 99.31
C ALA A 297 79.53 2.11 99.81
N GLU A 298 80.53 2.02 98.93
CA GLU A 298 81.95 1.82 99.31
C GLU A 298 82.50 3.03 100.07
N GLU A 299 82.21 4.25 99.61
CA GLU A 299 82.60 5.49 100.28
C GLU A 299 81.99 5.58 101.70
N GLU A 300 80.69 5.30 101.84
CA GLU A 300 80.02 5.32 103.15
C GLU A 300 80.61 4.27 104.10
N LYS A 301 80.97 3.09 103.57
CA LYS A 301 81.64 2.05 104.34
C LYS A 301 83.03 2.49 104.82
N GLU A 302 83.83 3.10 103.93
CA GLU A 302 85.15 3.65 104.29
C GLU A 302 85.04 4.82 105.27
N ARG A 303 84.01 5.66 105.13
CA ARG A 303 83.71 6.75 106.06
C ARG A 303 83.34 6.24 107.44
N GLY A 304 82.51 5.19 107.52
CA GLY A 304 82.23 4.48 108.76
C GLY A 304 83.49 3.83 109.38
N HIS A 305 84.40 3.31 108.56
CA HIS A 305 85.71 2.82 109.02
C HIS A 305 86.59 3.94 109.61
N LEU A 306 86.58 5.14 109.00
CA LEU A 306 87.30 6.30 109.50
C LEU A 306 86.71 6.84 110.80
N GLU A 307 85.38 6.89 110.94
CA GLU A 307 84.71 7.27 112.19
C GLU A 307 85.06 6.29 113.32
N PHE A 308 85.00 4.98 113.06
CA PHE A 308 85.42 3.96 114.02
C PHE A 308 86.90 4.09 114.44
N LEU A 309 87.80 4.37 113.49
CA LEU A 309 89.20 4.62 113.80
C LEU A 309 89.38 5.91 114.61
N GLY A 310 88.60 6.96 114.33
CA GLY A 310 88.57 8.20 115.08
C GLY A 310 88.12 8.00 116.53
N GLU A 311 87.05 7.25 116.76
CA GLU A 311 86.58 6.88 118.11
C GLU A 311 87.62 6.04 118.87
N LYS A 312 88.31 5.13 118.17
CA LYS A 312 89.39 4.32 118.76
C LYS A 312 90.62 5.14 119.13
N LEU A 313 90.92 6.19 118.37
CA LEU A 313 91.99 7.14 118.67
C LEU A 313 91.65 8.02 119.88
N SER A 314 90.40 8.44 119.98
CA SER A 314 89.83 9.16 121.13
C SER A 314 89.92 8.32 122.43
N SER A 315 89.47 7.06 122.39
CA SER A 315 89.54 6.19 123.58
C SER A 315 90.98 5.86 124.00
N LEU A 316 91.90 5.69 123.05
CA LEU A 316 93.32 5.50 123.35
C LEU A 316 93.99 6.76 123.92
N THR A 317 93.56 7.97 123.52
CA THR A 317 94.05 9.22 124.10
C THR A 317 93.52 9.44 125.52
N GLN A 318 92.27 9.05 125.78
CA GLN A 318 91.66 9.09 127.11
C GLN A 318 92.36 8.10 128.08
N ALA A 319 92.58 6.86 127.64
CA ALA A 319 93.35 5.87 128.41
C ALA A 319 94.79 6.34 128.71
N ARG A 320 95.44 7.04 127.77
CA ARG A 320 96.77 7.61 127.98
C ARG A 320 96.77 8.75 129.00
N GLN A 321 95.69 9.54 129.10
CA GLN A 321 95.54 10.58 130.11
C GLN A 321 95.32 10.00 131.51
N GLU A 322 94.50 8.94 131.64
CA GLU A 322 94.26 8.24 132.90
C GLU A 322 95.55 7.61 133.46
N ILE A 323 96.32 6.90 132.63
CA ILE A 323 97.61 6.31 133.04
C ILE A 323 98.62 7.37 133.51
N ASN A 324 98.60 8.56 132.91
CA ASN A 324 99.47 9.66 133.32
C ASN A 324 99.04 10.30 134.66
N GLN A 325 97.74 10.28 134.97
CA GLN A 325 97.22 10.73 136.27
C GLN A 325 97.56 9.71 137.37
N GLU A 326 97.43 8.41 137.09
CA GLU A 326 97.88 7.34 138.00
C GLU A 326 99.37 7.41 138.31
N LYS A 327 100.21 7.67 137.29
CA LYS A 327 101.66 7.83 137.46
C LYS A 327 102.01 9.00 138.39
N LYS A 328 101.28 10.11 138.32
CA LYS A 328 101.46 11.26 139.22
C LYS A 328 101.05 10.97 140.66
N LEU A 329 100.01 10.15 140.85
CA LEU A 329 99.53 9.76 142.19
C LEU A 329 100.54 8.85 142.90
N LEU A 330 101.04 7.83 142.18
CA LEU A 330 102.06 6.89 142.68
C LEU A 330 103.39 7.59 143.01
N GLN A 331 103.80 8.59 142.23
CA GLN A 331 104.99 9.40 142.54
C GLN A 331 104.84 10.25 143.81
N LYS A 332 103.61 10.61 144.18
CA LYS A 332 103.31 11.37 145.41
C LYS A 332 103.35 10.46 146.64
N GLN A 333 102.79 9.25 146.53
CA GLN A 333 102.85 8.21 147.58
C GLN A 333 104.28 7.73 147.87
N LEU A 334 105.14 7.65 146.84
CA LEU A 334 106.55 7.28 146.99
C LEU A 334 107.40 8.36 147.71
N LYS A 335 106.90 9.61 147.75
CA LYS A 335 107.54 10.73 148.44
C LYS A 335 107.16 10.75 149.92
N GLU A 336 105.89 10.48 150.24
CA GLU A 336 105.38 10.39 151.61
C GLU A 336 105.96 9.18 152.37
N LEU A 337 106.15 8.02 151.73
CA LEU A 337 106.78 6.85 152.38
C LEU A 337 108.28 7.06 152.66
N LYS A 338 108.97 7.91 151.90
CA LYS A 338 110.39 8.24 152.14
C LYS A 338 110.58 9.23 153.29
N GLU A 339 109.60 10.09 153.56
CA GLU A 339 109.63 11.00 154.71
C GLU A 339 109.29 10.28 156.02
N GLN A 340 108.47 9.23 155.99
CA GLN A 340 108.15 8.42 157.18
C GLN A 340 109.28 7.49 157.65
N LEU A 341 110.19 7.07 156.76
CA LEU A 341 111.30 6.18 157.14
C LEU A 341 112.47 6.92 157.84
N HIS A 342 112.53 8.26 157.76
CA HIS A 342 113.61 9.06 158.34
C HIS A 342 113.34 9.49 159.80
N GLN A 343 112.19 9.15 160.39
CA GLN A 343 111.80 9.48 161.77
C GLN A 343 111.87 8.31 162.76
N THR A 344 112.42 7.16 162.36
CA THR A 344 112.60 5.98 163.24
C THR A 344 114.06 5.55 163.42
N GLU A 345 115.02 6.41 163.05
CA GLU A 345 116.43 6.32 163.46
C GLU A 345 116.78 7.46 164.43
N GLU A 346 116.29 7.33 165.66
CA GLU A 346 116.84 7.79 166.96
C GLU A 346 116.07 7.05 168.05
#